data_AF-A0A5D0TWM5-F1
#
_entry.id   AF-A0A5D0TWM5-F1
#
_cell.length_a   1.000
_cell.length_b   1.000
_cell.length_c   1.000
_cell.angle_alpha   90.00
_cell.angle_beta   90.00
_cell.angle_gamma   90.00
#
_symmetry.space_group_name_H-M   'P 1'
#
loop_
_entity.id
_entity.type
_entity.pdbx_description
1 polymer ?
#
loop_
_entity_poly.entity_id
_entity_poly.type
_entity_poly.pdbx_seq_one_letter_code
_entity_poly.pdbx_strand_id
1 'polypeptide(L)'
;MRFDLTVDHMLEQWVLIFDSGNVGVARDSREADAVIRARREVFARILTGEQGVYAAVWRNLLSVEGDITLLATLRELLPAARRASRTAARTPEG
;
A
#
# COMPACT_ATOMS: atom_id res chain seq x y z
N MET A 1 3.38 8.38 -5.16
CA MET A 1 2.98 7.94 -3.79
C MET A 1 4.23 7.73 -2.95
N ARG A 2 4.27 8.23 -1.71
CA ARG A 2 5.40 8.05 -0.78
C ARG A 2 4.97 7.24 0.46
N PHE A 3 5.88 6.42 0.97
CA PHE A 3 5.75 5.70 2.22
C PHE A 3 6.78 6.24 3.20
N ASP A 4 6.29 6.76 4.32
CA ASP A 4 7.08 7.19 5.46
C ASP A 4 6.94 6.09 6.54
N LEU A 5 7.93 5.21 6.63
CA LEU A 5 7.91 4.04 7.52
C LEU A 5 8.80 4.26 8.74
N THR A 6 8.26 4.09 9.94
CA THR A 6 9.06 4.19 11.17
C THR A 6 9.61 2.82 11.58
N VAL A 7 10.91 2.76 11.92
CA VAL A 7 11.64 1.59 12.45
C VAL A 7 12.56 2.05 13.55
N ASP A 8 12.40 1.56 14.79
CA ASP A 8 13.32 1.86 15.90
C ASP A 8 13.79 3.33 15.97
N HIS A 9 12.82 4.27 15.87
CA HIS A 9 13.01 5.73 15.84
C HIS A 9 13.58 6.35 14.56
N MET A 10 13.92 5.56 13.56
CA MET A 10 14.32 6.03 12.23
C MET A 10 13.12 6.11 11.29
N LEU A 11 13.17 7.08 10.37
CA LEU A 11 12.21 7.22 9.28
C LEU A 11 12.83 6.73 7.96
N GLU A 12 12.23 5.70 7.37
CA GLU A 12 12.54 5.27 6.01
C GLU A 12 11.53 5.87 5.03
N GLN A 13 12.02 6.56 4.00
CA GLN A 13 11.17 7.17 2.98
C GLN A 13 11.35 6.47 1.65
N TRP A 14 10.24 6.01 1.08
CA TRP A 14 10.20 5.29 -0.19
C TRP A 14 9.15 5.89 -1.10
N VAL A 15 9.50 6.18 -2.35
CA VAL A 15 8.56 6.68 -3.35
C VAL A 15 8.28 5.60 -4.37
N LEU A 16 6.99 5.32 -4.55
CA LEU A 16 6.45 4.55 -5.65
C LEU A 16 5.97 5.51 -6.73
N ILE A 17 6.51 5.31 -7.93
CA ILE A 17 6.18 6.08 -9.13
C ILE A 17 5.40 5.14 -10.04
N PHE A 18 4.17 5.55 -10.37
CA PHE A 18 3.34 4.87 -11.34
C PHE A 18 3.42 5.64 -12.65
N ASP A 19 3.94 5.01 -13.69
CA ASP A 19 4.00 5.61 -15.01
C ASP A 19 3.59 4.60 -16.08
N SER A 20 2.45 4.84 -16.72
CA SER A 20 1.99 4.08 -17.89
C SER A 20 1.99 2.55 -17.67
N GLY A 21 1.58 2.11 -16.49
CA GLY A 21 1.55 0.68 -16.10
C GLY A 21 2.87 0.15 -15.51
N ASN A 22 3.94 0.93 -15.53
CA ASN A 22 5.18 0.63 -14.86
C ASN A 22 5.15 1.13 -13.41
N VAL A 23 5.83 0.39 -12.54
CA VAL A 23 6.02 0.78 -11.14
C VAL A 23 7.51 0.91 -10.89
N GLY A 24 7.96 2.14 -10.63
CA GLY A 24 9.29 2.45 -10.15
C GLY A 24 9.31 2.57 -8.62
N VAL A 25 10.43 2.21 -8.00
CA VAL A 25 10.67 2.37 -6.57
C VAL A 25 11.98 3.09 -6.36
N ALA A 26 11.97 4.16 -5.56
CA ALA A 26 13.17 4.88 -5.18
C ALA A 26 13.15 5.19 -3.68
N ARG A 27 14.35 5.24 -3.07
CA ARG A 27 14.51 5.80 -1.72
C ARG A 27 14.71 7.31 -1.86
N ASP A 28 13.66 8.08 -1.59
CA ASP A 28 13.60 9.52 -1.87
C ASP A 28 12.61 10.18 -0.89
N SER A 29 12.82 11.46 -0.60
CA SER A 29 11.99 12.30 0.27
C SER A 29 11.17 13.34 -0.49
N ARG A 30 11.21 13.34 -1.83
CA ARG A 30 10.42 14.23 -2.69
C ARG A 30 8.92 14.25 -2.34
N GLU A 31 8.26 15.34 -2.74
CA GLU A 31 6.81 15.44 -2.67
C GLU A 31 6.13 14.34 -3.49
N ALA A 32 4.96 13.92 -3.03
CA ALA A 32 4.17 12.87 -3.65
C ALA A 32 2.68 13.19 -3.52
N ASP A 33 1.91 12.73 -4.50
CA ASP A 33 0.45 12.96 -4.56
C ASP A 33 -0.30 12.36 -3.37
N ALA A 34 0.28 11.33 -2.76
CA ALA A 34 -0.16 10.78 -1.48
C ALA A 34 1.03 10.32 -0.65
N VAL A 35 0.94 10.54 0.66
CA VAL A 35 1.92 10.10 1.66
C VAL A 35 1.24 9.14 2.63
N ILE A 36 1.74 7.91 2.69
CA ILE A 36 1.29 6.86 3.58
C ILE A 36 2.27 6.75 4.74
N ARG A 37 1.78 6.86 5.97
CA ARG A 37 2.61 6.74 7.17
C ARG A 37 2.19 5.54 8.00
N ALA A 38 3.15 4.74 8.41
CA ALA A 38 2.91 3.59 9.28
C ALA A 38 4.19 3.16 9.98
N ARG A 39 4.06 2.34 11.02
CA ARG A 39 5.17 1.53 11.50
C ARG A 39 5.52 0.46 10.45
N ARG A 40 6.80 0.16 10.26
CA ARG A 40 7.25 -0.82 9.26
C ARG A 40 6.63 -2.20 9.47
N GLU A 41 6.41 -2.61 10.72
CA GLU A 41 5.78 -3.90 11.03
C GLU A 41 4.32 -3.96 10.59
N VAL A 42 3.59 -2.84 10.74
CA VAL A 42 2.20 -2.72 10.25
C VAL A 42 2.19 -2.83 8.72
N PHE A 43 3.10 -2.13 8.06
CA PHE A 43 3.22 -2.19 6.60
C PHE A 43 3.54 -3.60 6.11
N ALA A 44 4.48 -4.31 6.76
CA ALA A 44 4.82 -5.69 6.43
C ALA A 44 3.62 -6.64 6.54
N ARG A 45 2.81 -6.52 7.60
CA ARG A 45 1.59 -7.32 7.78
C ARG A 45 0.50 -7.02 6.75
N ILE A 46 0.45 -5.78 6.24
CA ILE A 46 -0.42 -5.43 5.12
C ILE A 46 0.07 -6.11 3.83
N LEU A 47 1.38 -6.12 3.58
CA LEU A 47 1.97 -6.79 2.41
C LEU A 47 1.74 -8.31 2.42
N THR A 48 1.78 -8.96 3.58
CA THR A 48 1.50 -10.40 3.72
C THR A 48 0.01 -10.73 3.71
N GLY A 49 -0.86 -9.73 3.88
CA GLY A 49 -2.32 -9.91 3.97
C GLY A 49 -2.82 -10.30 5.36
N GLU A 50 -1.95 -10.41 6.36
CA GLU A 50 -2.32 -10.61 7.77
C GLU A 50 -3.08 -9.43 8.36
N GLN A 51 -2.96 -8.25 7.74
CA GLN A 51 -3.68 -7.05 8.12
C GLN A 51 -4.32 -6.39 6.90
N GLY A 52 -5.62 -6.09 6.98
CA GLY A 52 -6.31 -5.35 5.92
C GLY A 52 -5.91 -3.88 5.90
N VAL A 53 -5.58 -3.35 4.72
CA VAL A 53 -5.15 -1.95 4.54
C VAL A 53 -6.17 -0.94 5.08
N TYR A 54 -7.46 -1.09 4.76
CA TYR A 54 -8.50 -0.19 5.27
C TYR A 54 -8.71 -0.35 6.77
N ALA A 55 -8.63 -1.58 7.29
CA ALA A 55 -8.71 -1.80 8.73
C ALA A 55 -7.57 -1.12 9.48
N ALA A 56 -6.36 -1.03 8.90
CA ALA A 56 -5.24 -0.28 9.46
C ALA A 56 -5.52 1.23 9.51
N VAL A 57 -6.15 1.78 8.46
CA VAL A 57 -6.60 3.19 8.45
C VAL A 57 -7.62 3.46 9.56
N TRP A 58 -8.69 2.67 9.62
CA TRP A 58 -9.76 2.84 10.62
C TRP A 58 -9.27 2.69 12.06
N ARG A 59 -8.23 1.88 12.29
CA ARG A 59 -7.61 1.67 13.60
C ARG A 59 -6.47 2.65 13.90
N ASN A 60 -6.26 3.65 13.05
CA ASN A 60 -5.17 4.63 13.18
C ASN A 60 -3.77 3.98 13.28
N LEU A 61 -3.58 2.83 12.62
CA LEU A 61 -2.30 2.14 12.51
C LEU A 61 -1.54 2.51 11.23
N LEU A 62 -2.26 3.11 10.28
CA LEU A 62 -1.77 3.66 9.03
C LEU A 62 -2.52 4.96 8.77
N SER A 63 -1.82 6.02 8.38
CA SER A 63 -2.45 7.27 7.92
C SER A 63 -2.13 7.52 6.46
N VAL A 64 -3.03 8.25 5.80
CA VAL A 64 -2.88 8.68 4.41
C VAL A 64 -3.15 10.17 4.34
N GLU A 65 -2.23 10.92 3.75
CA GLU A 65 -2.39 12.33 3.40
C GLU A 65 -2.31 12.49 1.88
N GLY A 66 -3.01 13.48 1.33
CA GLY A 66 -3.10 13.71 -0.11
C GLY A 66 -4.23 12.89 -0.77
N ASP A 67 -3.99 12.41 -1.99
CA ASP A 67 -4.98 11.67 -2.77
C ASP A 67 -5.19 10.25 -2.22
N ILE A 68 -6.25 10.09 -1.44
CA ILE A 68 -6.61 8.80 -0.82
C ILE A 68 -7.00 7.73 -1.84
N THR A 69 -7.38 8.10 -3.08
CA THR A 69 -7.73 7.12 -4.11
C THR A 69 -6.53 6.25 -4.50
N LEU A 70 -5.31 6.78 -4.36
CA LEU A 70 -4.08 6.02 -4.57
C LEU A 70 -3.92 4.85 -3.58
N LEU A 71 -4.59 4.88 -2.42
CA LEU A 71 -4.63 3.72 -1.51
C LEU A 71 -5.32 2.51 -2.15
N ALA A 72 -6.31 2.72 -3.02
CA ALA A 72 -6.94 1.65 -3.79
C ALA A 72 -5.96 1.03 -4.79
N THR A 73 -5.14 1.84 -5.46
CA THR A 73 -4.06 1.37 -6.34
C THR A 73 -3.05 0.51 -5.57
N LEU A 74 -2.65 0.93 -4.36
CA LEU A 74 -1.80 0.12 -3.50
C LEU A 74 -2.45 -1.23 -3.18
N ARG A 75 -3.73 -1.24 -2.79
CA ARG A 75 -4.47 -2.47 -2.49
C ARG A 75 -4.42 -3.47 -3.65
N GLU A 76 -4.62 -3.03 -4.88
CA GLU A 76 -4.57 -3.90 -6.06
C GLU A 76 -3.18 -4.48 -6.34
N LEU A 77 -2.12 -3.78 -5.93
CA LEU A 77 -0.76 -4.34 -6.00
C LEU A 77 -0.53 -5.46 -4.97
N LEU A 78 -1.26 -5.45 -3.85
CA LEU A 78 -1.06 -6.42 -2.77
C LEU A 78 -1.44 -7.85 -3.20
N PRO A 79 -0.65 -8.87 -2.82
CA PRO A 79 -0.91 -10.27 -3.16
C PRO A 79 -2.30 -10.76 -2.74
N ALA A 80 -2.78 -10.32 -1.57
CA ALA A 80 -4.08 -10.72 -1.02
C ALA A 80 -5.26 -10.26 -1.89
N ALA A 81 -5.19 -9.04 -2.46
CA ALA A 81 -6.22 -8.55 -3.39
C ALA A 81 -6.21 -9.34 -4.70
N ARG A 82 -5.01 -9.63 -5.24
CA ARG A 82 -4.84 -10.45 -6.45
C ARG A 82 -5.36 -11.87 -6.29
N ARG A 83 -5.30 -12.45 -5.09
CA ARG A 83 -5.87 -13.78 -4.81
C ARG A 83 -7.40 -13.76 -4.78
N ALA A 84 -8.00 -12.71 -4.21
CA ALA A 84 -9.46 -12.56 -4.18
C ALA A 84 -10.05 -12.36 -5.59
N SER A 85 -9.41 -11.54 -6.43
CA SER A 85 -9.86 -11.31 -7.81
C SER A 85 -9.70 -12.54 -8.71
N ARG A 86 -8.65 -13.35 -8.52
CA ARG A 86 -8.47 -14.65 -9.23
C ARG A 86 -9.56 -15.67 -8.94
N THR A 87 -10.14 -15.67 -7.73
CA THR A 87 -11.24 -16.59 -7.39
C THR A 87 -12.56 -16.10 -8.01
N ALA A 88 -12.79 -14.79 -8.07
CA ALA A 88 -13.98 -14.22 -8.72
C ALA A 88 -14.01 -14.46 -10.24
N ALA A 89 -12.84 -14.58 -10.88
CA ALA A 89 -12.72 -14.94 -12.30
C ALA A 89 -12.94 -16.44 -12.61
N ARG A 90 -13.22 -17.28 -11.61
CA ARG A 90 -13.62 -18.69 -11.79
C ARG A 90 -15.09 -18.85 -11.43
N THR A 91 -15.97 -18.28 -12.23
CA THR A 91 -17.34 -18.81 -12.32
C THR A 91 -17.26 -20.06 -13.22
N PRO A 92 -17.65 -21.27 -12.76
CA PRO A 92 -17.82 -22.38 -13.66
C PRO A 92 -19.04 -22.07 -14.53
N GLU A 93 -18.81 -21.84 -15.81
CA GLU A 93 -19.87 -21.94 -16.80
C GLU A 93 -20.37 -23.39 -16.76
N GLY A 94 -21.63 -23.56 -16.37
CA GLY A 94 -22.35 -24.83 -16.37
C GLY A 94 -22.88 -25.18 -17.75
#